data_AF-A0A031LLP7-F1
#
_entry.id   AF-A0A031LLP7-F1
#
_cell.length_a   1.000
_cell.length_b   1.000
_cell.length_c   1.000
_cell.angle_alpha   90.00
_cell.angle_beta   90.00
_cell.angle_gamma   90.00
#
_symmetry.space_group_name_H-M   'P 1'
#
loop_
_entity.id
_entity.type
_entity.pdbx_description
1 polymer ?
#
loop_
_entity_poly.entity_id
_entity_poly.type
_entity_poly.pdbx_seq_one_letter_code
_entity_poly.pdbx_strand_id
1 'polypeptide(L)'
;MSQAQQIKVSEKVQGIIEKSVDNKVINRKELHLKLFHIGVSTPSRKDLQKTIASLLRYPEEQVVIKEIRTSYGSGISDALVVAYSEKEIAEKFEPKYLLKRGNKAKKEGGEQNG
;
A
#
# COMPACT_ATOMS: atom_id res chain seq x y z
N MET A 1 -6.90 -14.84 -17.45
CA MET A 1 -6.96 -13.38 -17.69
C MET A 1 -7.20 -12.70 -16.34
N SER A 2 -6.15 -12.31 -15.63
CA SER A 2 -6.33 -11.53 -14.38
C SER A 2 -6.79 -10.13 -14.78
N GLN A 3 -8.00 -9.75 -14.39
CA GLN A 3 -8.52 -8.41 -14.69
C GLN A 3 -7.64 -7.37 -13.98
N ALA A 4 -6.96 -6.54 -14.76
CA ALA A 4 -6.27 -5.37 -14.23
C ALA A 4 -7.34 -4.38 -13.73
N GLN A 5 -7.48 -4.24 -12.41
CA GLN A 5 -8.43 -3.30 -11.83
C GLN A 5 -7.78 -1.92 -11.78
N GLN A 6 -8.38 -0.95 -12.46
CA GLN A 6 -7.95 0.45 -12.37
C GLN A 6 -8.48 1.07 -11.08
N ILE A 7 -7.62 1.78 -10.38
CA ILE A 7 -7.95 2.54 -9.17
C ILE A 7 -7.64 4.01 -9.40
N LYS A 8 -8.44 4.89 -8.83
CA LYS A 8 -8.20 6.32 -8.85
C LYS A 8 -7.82 6.75 -7.44
N VAL A 9 -6.55 7.10 -7.23
CA VAL A 9 -6.06 7.52 -5.91
C VAL A 9 -6.34 9.01 -5.71
N SER A 10 -6.26 9.80 -6.78
CA SER A 10 -6.61 11.23 -6.80
C SER A 10 -6.99 11.67 -8.22
N GLU A 11 -7.43 12.91 -8.41
CA GLU A 11 -7.81 13.45 -9.72
C GLU A 11 -6.70 13.29 -10.78
N LYS A 12 -5.44 13.39 -10.35
CA LYS A 12 -4.23 13.32 -11.20
C LYS A 12 -3.36 12.08 -10.97
N VAL A 13 -3.77 11.17 -10.07
CA VAL A 13 -3.03 9.95 -9.77
C VAL A 13 -3.91 8.74 -10.06
N GLN A 14 -3.51 7.98 -11.08
CA GLN A 14 -4.16 6.73 -11.47
C GLN A 14 -3.32 5.56 -10.98
N GLY A 15 -3.96 4.44 -10.69
CA GLY A 15 -3.31 3.20 -10.32
C GLY A 15 -3.91 2.02 -11.06
N ILE A 16 -3.12 0.98 -11.25
CA ILE A 16 -3.53 -0.27 -11.88
C ILE A 16 -3.07 -1.41 -11.00
N ILE A 17 -3.95 -2.36 -10.68
CA ILE A 17 -3.55 -3.62 -10.06
C ILE A 17 -2.98 -4.53 -11.15
N GLU A 18 -1.66 -4.70 -11.17
CA GLU A 18 -1.01 -5.61 -12.12
C GLU A 18 -1.17 -7.07 -11.71
N LYS A 19 -1.10 -7.34 -10.40
CA LYS A 19 -1.20 -8.70 -9.87
C LYS A 19 -1.94 -8.69 -8.53
N SER A 20 -2.86 -9.63 -8.38
CA SER A 20 -3.44 -9.97 -7.08
C SER A 20 -3.18 -11.43 -6.80
N VAL A 21 -2.66 -11.72 -5.60
CA VAL A 21 -2.38 -13.08 -5.13
C VAL A 21 -3.08 -13.26 -3.80
N ASP A 22 -3.92 -14.28 -3.72
CA ASP A 22 -4.63 -14.63 -2.49
C ASP A 22 -3.94 -15.83 -1.84
N ASN A 23 -3.41 -15.65 -0.63
CA ASN A 23 -2.74 -16.69 0.12
C ASN A 23 -3.63 -17.14 1.28
N LYS A 24 -4.35 -18.24 1.05
CA LYS A 24 -5.29 -18.86 2.00
C LYS A 24 -4.62 -19.47 3.23
N VAL A 25 -3.33 -19.79 3.19
CA VAL A 25 -2.61 -20.39 4.33
C VAL A 25 -2.38 -19.36 5.43
N ILE A 26 -2.09 -18.12 5.03
CA ILE A 26 -1.78 -17.00 5.93
C ILE A 26 -2.97 -16.01 6.01
N ASN A 27 -4.04 -16.23 5.23
CA ASN A 27 -5.16 -15.32 5.09
C ASN A 27 -4.70 -13.89 4.75
N ARG A 28 -3.84 -13.79 3.73
CA ARG A 28 -3.34 -12.51 3.23
C ARG A 28 -3.54 -12.39 1.73
N LYS A 29 -3.82 -11.18 1.28
CA LYS A 29 -3.96 -10.80 -0.11
C LYS A 29 -2.86 -9.84 -0.50
N GLU A 30 -2.02 -10.26 -1.43
CA GLU A 30 -0.92 -9.46 -1.96
C GLU A 30 -1.38 -8.78 -3.25
N LEU A 31 -1.13 -7.49 -3.36
CA LEU A 31 -1.48 -6.64 -4.47
C LEU A 31 -0.23 -5.93 -4.96
N HIS A 32 0.10 -6.16 -6.23
CA HIS A 32 1.08 -5.38 -6.96
C HIS A 32 0.33 -4.29 -7.72
N LEU A 33 0.65 -3.05 -7.39
CA LEU A 33 0.02 -1.85 -7.91
C LEU A 33 1.05 -1.07 -8.72
N LYS A 34 0.60 -0.52 -9.82
CA LYS A 34 1.37 0.43 -10.62
C LYS A 34 0.65 1.76 -10.64
N LEU A 35 1.32 2.78 -10.13
CA LEU A 35 0.79 4.12 -9.94
C LEU A 35 1.38 5.03 -11.01
N PHE A 36 0.52 5.81 -11.64
CA PHE A 36 0.84 6.79 -12.67
C PHE A 36 0.50 8.16 -12.11
N HIS A 37 1.54 8.96 -11.88
CA HIS A 37 1.47 10.28 -11.26
C HIS A 37 2.26 11.29 -12.11
N ILE A 38 1.88 11.41 -13.38
CA ILE A 38 2.57 12.28 -14.35
C ILE A 38 2.41 13.74 -13.95
N GLY A 39 3.54 14.42 -13.72
CA GLY A 39 3.57 15.84 -13.37
C GLY A 39 3.06 16.18 -11.97
N VAL A 40 2.86 15.16 -11.11
CA VAL A 40 2.50 15.34 -9.70
C VAL A 40 3.42 14.53 -8.79
N SER A 41 3.51 14.94 -7.53
CA SER A 41 4.31 14.26 -6.52
C SER A 41 3.84 12.81 -6.32
N THR A 42 4.78 11.96 -5.87
CA THR A 42 4.47 10.57 -5.50
C THR A 42 3.29 10.55 -4.52
N PRO A 43 2.27 9.70 -4.76
CA PRO A 43 1.13 9.60 -3.86
C PRO A 43 1.57 9.22 -2.45
N SER A 44 0.91 9.82 -1.46
CA SER A 44 1.20 9.50 -0.06
C SER A 44 0.81 8.06 0.23
N ARG A 45 1.59 7.40 1.09
CA ARG A 45 1.26 6.06 1.59
C ARG A 45 -0.14 5.99 2.20
N LYS A 46 -0.55 6.99 2.98
CA LYS A 46 -1.89 7.02 3.59
C LYS A 46 -3.02 7.07 2.57
N ASP A 47 -2.87 7.87 1.53
CA ASP A 47 -3.88 7.99 0.47
C ASP A 47 -4.03 6.65 -0.25
N LEU A 48 -2.89 6.03 -0.61
CA LEU A 48 -2.90 4.70 -1.21
C LEU A 48 -3.53 3.65 -0.28
N GLN A 49 -3.17 3.66 1.01
CA GLN A 49 -3.71 2.74 2.01
C GLN A 49 -5.24 2.88 2.10
N LYS A 50 -5.74 4.10 2.19
CA LYS A 50 -7.18 4.40 2.25
C LYS A 50 -7.92 3.98 0.98
N THR A 51 -7.36 4.27 -0.20
CA THR A 51 -7.95 3.84 -1.48
C THR A 51 -8.04 2.33 -1.58
N ILE A 52 -6.98 1.61 -1.22
CA ILE A 52 -6.96 0.14 -1.26
C ILE A 52 -7.87 -0.47 -0.19
N ALA A 53 -7.87 0.07 1.02
CA ALA A 53 -8.77 -0.34 2.09
C ALA A 53 -10.24 -0.20 1.66
N SER A 54 -10.60 0.93 1.06
CA SER A 54 -11.95 1.15 0.52
C SER A 54 -12.29 0.18 -0.63
N LEU A 55 -11.35 -0.06 -1.54
CA LEU A 55 -11.52 -0.99 -2.67
C LEU A 55 -11.77 -2.43 -2.18
N LEU A 56 -10.98 -2.88 -1.21
CA LEU A 56 -11.08 -4.23 -0.63
C LEU A 56 -12.19 -4.34 0.43
N ARG A 57 -12.78 -3.21 0.85
CA ARG A 57 -13.71 -3.11 1.99
C ARG A 57 -13.09 -3.60 3.29
N TYR A 58 -11.80 -3.38 3.46
CA TYR A 58 -11.05 -3.74 4.67
C TYR A 58 -10.77 -2.46 5.48
N PRO A 59 -10.64 -2.55 6.82
CA PRO A 59 -10.11 -1.47 7.63
C PRO A 59 -8.69 -1.07 7.21
N GLU A 60 -8.35 0.21 7.32
CA GLU A 60 -7.00 0.71 6.99
C GLU A 60 -5.91 -0.01 7.80
N GLU A 61 -6.21 -0.39 9.05
CA GLU A 61 -5.28 -1.12 9.94
C GLU A 61 -4.91 -2.52 9.41
N GLN A 62 -5.74 -3.11 8.56
CA GLN A 62 -5.52 -4.42 7.95
C GLN A 62 -4.74 -4.34 6.63
N VAL A 63 -4.55 -3.14 6.09
CA VAL A 63 -3.85 -2.89 4.82
C VAL A 63 -2.48 -2.32 5.11
N VAL A 64 -1.44 -3.05 4.71
CA VAL A 64 -0.04 -2.66 4.92
C VAL A 64 0.63 -2.42 3.58
N ILE A 65 1.26 -1.26 3.43
CA ILE A 65 2.08 -0.93 2.26
C ILE A 65 3.52 -1.37 2.57
N LYS A 66 4.00 -2.41 1.88
CA LYS A 66 5.38 -2.91 2.06
C LYS A 66 6.40 -1.99 1.43
N GLU A 67 6.16 -1.64 0.18
CA GLU A 67 7.12 -0.89 -0.61
C GLU A 67 6.42 0.00 -1.62
N ILE A 68 7.03 1.15 -1.90
CA ILE A 68 6.70 2.00 -3.04
C ILE A 68 8.04 2.32 -3.70
N ARG A 69 8.24 1.82 -4.91
CA ARG A 69 9.40 2.07 -5.76
C ARG A 69 8.99 3.01 -6.88
N THR A 70 9.47 4.25 -6.83
CA THR A 70 9.26 5.21 -7.92
C THR A 70 10.32 5.03 -8.98
N SER A 71 9.90 4.79 -10.23
CA SER A 71 10.79 4.79 -11.39
C SER A 71 11.28 6.20 -11.68
N TYR A 72 12.60 6.35 -11.76
CA TYR A 72 13.26 7.64 -11.96
C TYR A 72 12.84 8.27 -13.30
N GLY A 73 12.46 9.55 -13.29
CA GLY A 73 12.20 10.34 -14.49
C GLY A 73 10.86 10.09 -15.21
N SER A 74 10.05 9.12 -14.82
CA SER A 74 8.81 8.78 -15.55
C SER A 74 7.50 9.05 -14.80
N GLY A 75 7.54 9.41 -13.51
CA GLY A 75 6.32 9.62 -12.72
C GLY A 75 5.47 8.35 -12.58
N ILE A 76 6.14 7.18 -12.60
CA ILE A 76 5.54 5.86 -12.43
C ILE A 76 6.08 5.29 -11.12
N SER A 77 5.22 4.73 -10.29
CA SER A 77 5.61 4.06 -9.05
C SER A 77 4.98 2.69 -8.92
N ASP A 78 5.80 1.68 -8.64
CA ASP A 78 5.33 0.34 -8.31
C ASP A 78 5.16 0.24 -6.79
N ALA A 79 4.00 -0.21 -6.33
CA ALA A 79 3.67 -0.36 -4.93
C ALA A 79 3.28 -1.81 -4.62
N LEU A 80 3.86 -2.35 -3.56
CA LEU A 80 3.50 -3.65 -3.02
C LEU A 80 2.64 -3.44 -1.77
N VAL A 81 1.42 -3.95 -1.83
CA VAL A 81 0.44 -3.83 -0.74
C VAL A 81 -0.02 -5.21 -0.32
N VAL A 82 -0.14 -5.42 0.98
CA VAL A 82 -0.62 -6.67 1.57
C VAL A 82 -1.80 -6.34 2.48
N ALA A 83 -2.94 -6.96 2.21
CA ALA A 83 -4.13 -6.87 3.05
C ALA A 83 -4.31 -8.18 3.81
N TYR A 84 -4.48 -8.10 5.12
CA TYR A 84 -4.71 -9.24 5.99
C TYR A 84 -6.19 -9.32 6.34
N SER A 85 -6.74 -10.53 6.54
CA SER A 85 -8.12 -10.68 7.01
C SER A 85 -8.33 -10.15 8.43
N GLU A 86 -7.27 -10.18 9.24
CA GLU A 86 -7.28 -9.74 10.64
C GLU A 86 -6.05 -8.91 10.99
N LYS A 87 -6.22 -7.98 11.94
CA LYS A 87 -5.15 -7.11 12.44
C LYS A 87 -4.06 -7.90 13.18
N GLU A 88 -4.46 -8.90 13.96
CA GLU A 88 -3.51 -9.71 14.74
C GLU A 88 -2.54 -10.49 13.83
N ILE A 89 -3.02 -10.97 12.69
CA ILE A 89 -2.18 -11.63 11.69
C ILE A 89 -1.20 -10.63 11.09
N ALA A 90 -1.66 -9.41 10.75
CA ALA A 90 -0.78 -8.35 10.29
C ALA A 90 0.30 -8.00 11.32
N GLU A 91 -0.05 -7.91 12.60
CA GLU A 91 0.88 -7.61 13.70
C GLU A 91 1.89 -8.74 13.98
N LYS A 92 1.49 -9.98 13.75
CA LYS A 92 2.32 -11.17 13.97
C LYS A 92 3.32 -11.40 12.83
N PHE A 93 2.91 -11.15 11.59
CA PHE A 93 3.71 -11.44 10.40
C PHE A 93 4.51 -10.24 9.89
N GLU A 94 4.07 -9.01 10.16
CA GLU A 94 4.82 -7.82 9.77
C GLU A 94 5.62 -7.24 10.94
N PRO A 95 6.86 -6.82 10.70
CA PRO A 95 7.65 -6.21 11.75
C PRO A 95 7.05 -4.87 12.22
N LYS A 96 7.12 -4.62 13.53
CA LYS A 96 6.50 -3.47 14.23
C LYS A 96 6.80 -2.11 13.59
N TYR A 97 7.92 -1.96 12.88
CA TYR A 97 8.29 -0.70 12.20
C TYR A 97 7.42 -0.41 10.97
N LEU A 98 6.91 -1.41 10.24
CA LEU A 98 6.02 -1.21 9.09
C LEU A 98 4.62 -0.79 9.54
N LEU A 99 4.11 -1.42 10.61
CA LEU A 99 2.83 -1.07 11.25
C LEU A 99 2.88 0.36 11.79
N LYS A 100 3.97 0.75 12.45
CA LYS A 100 4.21 2.13 12.88
C LYS A 100 4.34 3.10 11.71
N ARG A 101 4.85 2.70 10.54
CA ARG A 101 4.99 3.60 9.39
C ARG A 101 3.65 3.91 8.72
N GLY A 102 2.69 2.98 8.75
CA GLY A 102 1.29 3.22 8.40
C GLY A 102 0.58 4.10 9.45
N ASN A 103 0.79 3.81 10.75
CA ASN A 103 0.17 4.53 11.86
C ASN A 103 0.86 5.83 12.32
N LYS A 104 2.04 6.20 11.77
CA LYS A 104 2.78 7.45 12.08
C LYS A 104 2.08 8.72 11.54
N ALA A 105 0.76 8.73 11.50
CA ALA A 105 -0.04 9.93 11.67
C ALA A 105 -0.14 10.37 13.15
N LYS A 106 0.06 9.45 14.10
CA LYS A 106 -0.02 9.77 15.52
C LYS A 106 1.25 9.28 16.25
N LYS A 107 1.96 10.27 16.82
CA LYS A 107 3.12 10.19 17.73
C LYS A 107 4.52 10.22 17.08
N GLU A 108 5.03 11.46 17.06
CA GLU A 108 6.38 11.97 17.39
C GLU A 108 7.57 11.01 17.50
N GLY A 109 8.72 11.51 17.06
CA GLY A 109 10.04 11.29 17.69
C GLY A 109 10.86 10.08 17.22
N GLY A 110 12.17 10.28 17.07
CA GLY A 110 13.18 9.21 17.21
C GLY A 110 14.11 8.97 16.03
N GLU A 111 15.26 9.66 16.06
CA GLU A 111 16.63 9.18 15.75
C GLU A 111 17.04 8.92 14.30
N GLN A 112 17.74 9.93 13.77
CA GLN A 112 18.86 9.78 12.84
C GLN A 112 20.00 9.07 13.59
N ASN A 113 20.63 8.07 12.97
CA ASN A 113 21.92 7.52 13.38
C ASN A 113 22.86 7.53 12.17
N GLY A 114 24.08 8.03 12.37
CA GLY A 114 25.18 8.02 11.41
C GLY A 114 25.96 9.32 11.43
#